data_AF-A0A840BJT9-F1
#
_entry.id   AF-A0A840BJT9-F1
#
_cell.length_a   1.000
_cell.length_b   1.000
_cell.length_c   1.000
_cell.angle_alpha   90.00
_cell.angle_beta   90.00
_cell.angle_gamma   90.00
#
_symmetry.space_group_name_H-M   'P 1'
#
loop_
_entity.id
_entity.type
_entity.pdbx_description
1 polymer ?
#
loop_
_entity_poly.entity_id
_entity_poly.type
_entity_poly.pdbx_seq_one_letter_code
_entity_poly.pdbx_strand_id
1 'polypeptide(L)'
;MTRNRMRRHAPFLAVLLFVCSGALADGMAPPVIPASAGCEATMRSLSKDARAAAIALRDATEKGPLFVTLARHSALRSCETRSNGAAALTLRYRFANGDRLIVQRDATIEFLDQSAQLKNGMTEPPESVLSAAEIAAFGEGGCGIDWKSPESSASADHPAEVTYIYRGETCNCQARIRRAANGRLIALTLRSAC
;
A
#
# COMPACT_ATOMS: atom_id res chain seq x y z
N MET A 1 30.63 11.61 -61.03
CA MET A 1 30.41 10.19 -60.70
C MET A 1 28.95 9.99 -60.27
N THR A 2 28.24 9.19 -61.07
CA THR A 2 27.08 8.33 -60.73
C THR A 2 25.90 8.89 -59.93
N ARG A 3 24.88 9.33 -60.70
CA ARG A 3 23.45 9.19 -60.36
C ARG A 3 23.10 7.70 -60.23
N ASN A 4 22.22 7.32 -59.29
CA ASN A 4 21.21 6.31 -59.61
C ASN A 4 19.90 6.47 -58.83
N ARG A 5 18.80 6.57 -59.59
CA ARG A 5 17.41 6.46 -59.17
C ARG A 5 17.09 4.97 -58.97
N MET A 6 16.11 4.64 -58.12
CA MET A 6 14.83 4.10 -58.59
C MET A 6 13.83 3.82 -57.46
N ARG A 7 12.64 4.40 -57.63
CA ARG A 7 11.35 4.03 -57.02
C ARG A 7 10.99 2.59 -57.36
N ARG A 8 10.30 1.87 -56.46
CA ARG A 8 9.18 0.97 -56.80
C ARG A 8 8.12 0.98 -55.70
N HIS A 9 6.95 1.49 -56.06
CA HIS A 9 5.67 1.14 -55.44
C HIS A 9 5.15 -0.14 -56.11
N ALA A 10 4.49 -1.03 -55.36
CA ALA A 10 3.37 -1.83 -55.87
C ALA A 10 2.50 -2.37 -54.71
N PRO A 11 1.18 -2.60 -54.95
CA PRO A 11 0.14 -2.89 -53.95
C PRO A 11 -0.33 -4.37 -54.01
N PHE A 12 -1.51 -4.67 -53.43
CA PHE A 12 -2.32 -5.92 -53.39
C PHE A 12 -2.21 -6.72 -52.07
N LEU A 13 -3.21 -6.72 -51.18
CA LEU A 13 -4.59 -7.25 -51.23
C LEU A 13 -4.66 -8.78 -51.08
N ALA A 14 -5.11 -9.27 -49.91
CA ALA A 14 -5.91 -10.50 -49.79
C ALA A 14 -6.49 -10.64 -48.36
N VAL A 15 -7.81 -10.69 -48.31
CA VAL A 15 -8.65 -11.05 -47.17
C VAL A 15 -8.56 -12.56 -46.94
N LEU A 16 -8.45 -13.00 -45.69
CA LEU A 16 -8.81 -14.36 -45.28
C LEU A 16 -9.54 -14.29 -43.93
N LEU A 17 -10.85 -14.47 -44.03
CA LEU A 17 -11.77 -14.75 -42.94
C LEU A 17 -11.44 -16.14 -42.39
N PHE A 18 -11.08 -16.23 -41.11
CA PHE A 18 -11.24 -17.45 -40.34
C PHE A 18 -12.09 -17.14 -39.11
N VAL A 19 -13.37 -17.50 -39.25
CA VAL A 19 -14.32 -17.64 -38.15
C VAL A 19 -13.97 -18.94 -37.43
N CYS A 20 -13.40 -18.85 -36.24
CA CYS A 20 -13.40 -19.94 -35.28
C CYS A 20 -14.12 -19.47 -34.03
N SER A 21 -15.41 -19.81 -33.98
CA SER A 21 -16.26 -19.79 -32.80
C SER A 21 -15.68 -20.74 -31.75
N GLY A 22 -14.85 -20.20 -30.87
CA GLY A 22 -14.43 -20.85 -29.63
C GLY A 22 -15.42 -20.50 -28.53
N ALA A 23 -16.11 -21.52 -28.03
CA ALA A 23 -17.10 -21.44 -26.96
C ALA A 23 -16.58 -20.62 -25.76
N LEU A 24 -17.35 -19.58 -25.40
CA LEU A 24 -17.24 -18.91 -24.12
C LEU A 24 -17.65 -19.93 -23.06
N ALA A 25 -16.66 -20.58 -22.46
CA ALA A 25 -16.83 -21.15 -21.14
C ALA A 25 -17.14 -19.96 -20.21
N ASP A 26 -18.41 -19.79 -19.87
CA ASP A 26 -18.92 -18.92 -18.82
C ASP A 26 -18.42 -19.48 -17.47
N GLY A 27 -17.11 -19.42 -17.29
CA GLY A 27 -16.47 -19.54 -16.00
C GLY A 27 -16.86 -18.28 -15.25
N MET A 28 -17.97 -18.37 -14.52
CA MET A 28 -18.52 -17.34 -13.66
C MET A 28 -17.40 -16.82 -12.77
N ALA A 29 -16.72 -15.77 -13.23
CA ALA A 29 -15.69 -15.11 -12.45
C ALA A 29 -16.39 -14.63 -11.18
N PRO A 30 -15.89 -14.95 -9.98
CA PRO A 30 -16.51 -14.48 -8.76
C PRO A 30 -16.63 -12.95 -8.85
N PRO A 31 -17.75 -12.36 -8.42
CA PRO A 31 -17.96 -10.93 -8.56
C PRO A 31 -16.77 -10.20 -7.94
N VAL A 32 -16.06 -9.43 -8.76
CA VAL A 32 -15.01 -8.53 -8.30
C VAL A 32 -15.73 -7.43 -7.55
N ILE A 33 -15.91 -7.61 -6.24
CA ILE A 33 -16.41 -6.55 -5.37
C ILE A 33 -15.39 -5.42 -5.48
N PRO A 34 -15.77 -4.22 -5.96
CA PRO A 34 -14.86 -3.09 -5.96
C PRO A 34 -14.43 -2.88 -4.52
N ALA A 35 -13.13 -2.91 -4.27
CA ALA A 35 -12.61 -3.08 -2.93
C ALA A 35 -12.96 -1.94 -1.95
N SER A 36 -13.42 -0.80 -2.48
CA SER A 36 -14.07 0.29 -1.74
C SER A 36 -15.38 -0.13 -1.05
N ALA A 37 -16.16 -1.03 -1.64
CA ALA A 37 -17.44 -1.49 -1.09
C ALA A 37 -17.28 -2.28 0.22
N GLY A 38 -16.13 -2.94 0.43
CA GLY A 38 -15.85 -3.68 1.66
C GLY A 38 -15.78 -2.78 2.89
N CYS A 39 -15.03 -1.67 2.80
CA CYS A 39 -14.91 -0.74 3.92
C CYS A 39 -16.23 -0.02 4.20
N GLU A 40 -16.98 0.35 3.16
CA GLU A 40 -18.28 1.00 3.32
C GLU A 40 -19.30 0.15 4.08
N ALA A 41 -19.31 -1.17 3.86
CA ALA A 41 -20.21 -2.08 4.58
C ALA A 41 -19.96 -2.02 6.10
N THR A 42 -18.69 -2.08 6.52
CA THR A 42 -18.32 -2.02 7.95
C THR A 42 -18.50 -0.64 8.57
N MET A 43 -18.36 0.44 7.79
CA MET A 43 -18.56 1.80 8.29
C MET A 43 -20.03 2.15 8.57
N ARG A 44 -20.99 1.44 7.95
CA ARG A 44 -22.43 1.72 8.12
C ARG A 44 -22.94 1.43 9.53
N SER A 45 -22.30 0.53 10.28
CA SER A 45 -22.67 0.19 11.66
C SER A 45 -22.06 1.12 12.71
N LEU A 46 -21.22 2.08 12.30
CA LEU A 46 -20.59 3.05 13.19
C LEU A 46 -21.54 4.20 13.54
N SER A 47 -21.28 4.88 14.66
CA SER A 47 -21.92 6.17 14.94
C SER A 47 -21.61 7.19 13.84
N LYS A 48 -22.43 8.25 13.71
CA LYS A 48 -22.26 9.27 12.67
C LYS A 48 -20.84 9.88 12.68
N ASP A 49 -20.34 10.22 13.86
CA ASP A 49 -19.02 10.87 14.01
C ASP A 49 -17.88 9.88 13.75
N ALA A 50 -17.97 8.65 14.28
CA ALA A 50 -16.99 7.60 14.01
C ALA A 50 -16.94 7.23 12.52
N ARG A 51 -18.10 7.23 11.84
CA ARG A 51 -18.19 7.02 10.40
C ARG A 51 -17.52 8.14 9.61
N ALA A 52 -17.77 9.41 9.96
CA ALA A 52 -17.12 10.54 9.30
C ALA A 52 -15.60 10.49 9.47
N ALA A 53 -15.12 10.19 10.69
CA ALA A 53 -13.70 10.02 10.98
C ALA A 53 -13.08 8.83 10.22
N ALA A 54 -13.82 7.72 10.09
CA ALA A 54 -13.38 6.54 9.35
C ALA A 54 -13.28 6.80 7.84
N ILE A 55 -14.22 7.55 7.27
CA ILE A 55 -14.16 7.99 5.86
C ILE A 55 -12.93 8.86 5.63
N ALA A 56 -12.71 9.87 6.48
CA ALA A 56 -11.54 10.75 6.38
C ALA A 56 -10.22 9.97 6.50
N LEU A 57 -10.14 9.04 7.46
CA LEU A 57 -8.95 8.19 7.64
C LEU A 57 -8.71 7.28 6.43
N ARG A 58 -9.77 6.69 5.86
CA ARG A 58 -9.69 5.87 4.65
C ARG A 58 -9.18 6.69 3.48
N ASP A 59 -9.79 7.84 3.22
CA ASP A 59 -9.45 8.67 2.07
C ASP A 59 -8.00 9.18 2.16
N ALA A 60 -7.52 9.51 3.37
CA ALA A 60 -6.12 9.85 3.61
C ALA A 60 -5.19 8.64 3.41
N THR A 61 -5.57 7.46 3.94
CA THR A 61 -4.79 6.22 3.81
C THR A 61 -4.63 5.81 2.35
N GLU A 62 -5.72 5.83 1.58
CA GLU A 62 -5.72 5.38 0.18
C GLU A 62 -4.94 6.30 -0.76
N LYS A 63 -4.75 7.56 -0.38
CA LYS A 63 -3.85 8.51 -1.05
C LYS A 63 -2.42 8.44 -0.52
N GLY A 64 -2.21 7.75 0.61
CA GLY A 64 -0.95 7.69 1.32
C GLY A 64 0.10 6.80 0.61
N PRO A 65 1.40 7.07 0.79
CA PRO A 65 2.46 6.36 0.07
C PRO A 65 2.50 4.84 0.31
N LEU A 66 2.21 4.39 1.53
CA LEU A 66 2.18 2.95 1.84
C LEU A 66 1.06 2.23 1.07
N PHE A 67 -0.15 2.80 1.02
CA PHE A 67 -1.26 2.20 0.27
C PHE A 67 -0.98 2.22 -1.23
N VAL A 68 -0.59 3.39 -1.77
CA VAL A 68 -0.31 3.56 -3.21
C VAL A 68 0.76 2.60 -3.67
N THR A 69 1.82 2.39 -2.87
CA THR A 69 2.88 1.43 -3.20
C THR A 69 2.32 0.01 -3.29
N LEU A 70 1.57 -0.46 -2.29
CA LEU A 70 0.98 -1.80 -2.32
C LEU A 70 -0.02 -1.99 -3.46
N ALA A 71 -0.84 -0.98 -3.72
CA ALA A 71 -1.86 -1.00 -4.77
C ALA A 71 -1.27 -1.05 -6.20
N ARG A 72 -0.03 -0.58 -6.40
CA ARG A 72 0.69 -0.74 -7.69
C ARG A 72 1.08 -2.20 -7.97
N HIS A 73 1.38 -2.96 -6.93
CA HIS A 73 1.86 -4.35 -7.05
C HIS A 73 0.74 -5.38 -7.04
N SER A 74 -0.42 -5.04 -6.48
CA SER A 74 -1.53 -5.97 -6.36
C SER A 74 -2.87 -5.27 -6.23
N ALA A 75 -3.91 -5.87 -6.81
CA ALA A 75 -5.29 -5.44 -6.59
C ALA A 75 -5.68 -5.62 -5.10
N LEU A 76 -6.47 -4.68 -4.59
CA LEU A 76 -7.08 -4.76 -3.27
C LEU A 76 -8.18 -5.85 -3.28
N ARG A 77 -8.14 -6.78 -2.33
CA ARG A 77 -9.12 -7.87 -2.17
C ARG A 77 -10.24 -7.51 -1.20
N SER A 78 -9.88 -6.87 -0.09
CA SER A 78 -10.83 -6.56 0.97
C SER A 78 -10.36 -5.37 1.79
N CYS A 79 -11.32 -4.64 2.34
CA CYS A 79 -11.13 -3.54 3.27
C CYS A 79 -12.10 -3.72 4.43
N GLU A 80 -11.61 -3.58 5.66
CA GLU A 80 -12.41 -3.69 6.89
C GLU A 80 -12.13 -2.48 7.78
N THR A 81 -13.17 -1.89 8.34
CA THR A 81 -13.09 -0.87 9.39
C THR A 81 -13.56 -1.44 10.73
N ARG A 82 -12.78 -1.22 11.79
CA ARG A 82 -13.20 -1.43 13.17
C ARG A 82 -13.08 -0.14 13.96
N SER A 83 -13.95 0.00 14.94
CA SER A 83 -13.95 1.09 15.92
C SER A 83 -13.91 0.48 17.31
N ASN A 84 -13.10 1.06 18.19
CA ASN A 84 -13.10 0.79 19.63
C ASN A 84 -13.50 2.08 20.36
N GLY A 85 -14.70 2.58 20.06
CA GLY A 85 -15.15 3.91 20.48
C GLY A 85 -14.98 4.98 19.41
N ALA A 86 -15.43 6.21 19.70
CA ALA A 86 -15.54 7.27 18.70
C ALA A 86 -14.18 7.75 18.15
N ALA A 87 -13.12 7.65 18.94
CA ALA A 87 -11.81 8.21 18.62
C ALA A 87 -10.78 7.16 18.14
N ALA A 88 -11.00 5.89 18.44
CA ALA A 88 -10.08 4.79 18.10
C ALA A 88 -10.61 3.99 16.90
N LEU A 89 -9.91 4.08 15.77
CA LEU A 89 -10.27 3.46 14.51
C LEU A 89 -9.14 2.55 14.02
N THR A 90 -9.52 1.47 13.36
CA THR A 90 -8.58 0.59 12.66
C THR A 90 -9.11 0.29 11.26
N LEU A 91 -8.30 0.56 10.24
CA LEU A 91 -8.52 0.10 8.88
C LEU A 91 -7.61 -1.09 8.59
N ARG A 92 -8.14 -2.12 7.93
CA ARG A 92 -7.38 -3.27 7.47
C ARG A 92 -7.64 -3.52 5.99
N TYR A 93 -6.58 -3.42 5.22
CA TYR A 93 -6.57 -3.71 3.80
C TYR A 93 -5.84 -5.04 3.56
N ARG A 94 -6.37 -5.85 2.65
CA ARG A 94 -5.71 -7.07 2.17
C ARG A 94 -5.62 -7.04 0.66
N PHE A 95 -4.44 -7.34 0.13
CA PHE A 95 -4.16 -7.35 -1.29
C PHE A 95 -4.11 -8.80 -1.82
N ALA A 96 -4.36 -8.97 -3.12
CA ALA A 96 -4.42 -10.28 -3.79
C ALA A 96 -3.13 -11.09 -3.71
N ASN A 97 -1.97 -10.43 -3.65
CA ASN A 97 -0.67 -11.05 -3.48
C ASN A 97 -0.40 -11.54 -2.03
N GLY A 98 -1.29 -11.24 -1.08
CA GLY A 98 -1.19 -11.61 0.33
C GLY A 98 -0.69 -10.49 1.24
N ASP A 99 -0.28 -9.34 0.69
CA ASP A 99 0.15 -8.19 1.47
C ASP A 99 -1.02 -7.57 2.24
N ARG A 100 -0.69 -6.87 3.33
CA ARG A 100 -1.67 -6.24 4.20
C ARG A 100 -1.20 -4.84 4.58
N LEU A 101 -2.15 -3.91 4.70
CA LEU A 101 -1.93 -2.62 5.33
C LEU A 101 -2.91 -2.48 6.50
N ILE A 102 -2.38 -2.20 7.67
CA ILE A 102 -3.14 -1.93 8.88
C ILE A 102 -2.88 -0.48 9.25
N VAL A 103 -3.94 0.30 9.40
CA VAL A 103 -3.85 1.67 9.89
C VAL A 103 -4.65 1.78 11.17
N GLN A 104 -4.00 2.23 12.24
CA GLN A 104 -4.63 2.48 13.54
C GLN A 104 -4.52 3.96 13.84
N ARG A 105 -5.63 4.56 14.26
CA ARG A 105 -5.67 5.94 14.73
C ARG A 105 -6.38 5.98 16.05
N ASP A 106 -5.82 6.69 17.02
CA ASP A 106 -6.51 7.06 18.24
C ASP A 106 -6.38 8.57 18.45
N ALA A 107 -7.48 9.29 18.25
CA ALA A 107 -7.48 10.75 18.37
C ALA A 107 -7.40 11.25 19.82
N THR A 108 -7.59 10.39 20.83
CA THR A 108 -7.49 10.81 22.25
C THR A 108 -6.05 10.98 22.73
N ILE A 109 -5.13 10.27 22.09
CA ILE A 109 -3.69 10.24 22.41
C ILE A 109 -2.84 10.56 21.17
N GLU A 110 -3.43 11.33 20.25
CA GLU A 110 -2.87 11.78 18.96
C GLU A 110 -1.99 10.73 18.26
N PHE A 111 -2.50 9.50 18.24
CA PHE A 111 -1.78 8.32 17.79
C PHE A 111 -2.16 7.96 16.36
N LEU A 112 -1.14 7.64 15.56
CA LEU A 112 -1.28 7.07 14.23
C LEU A 112 -0.21 5.99 14.03
N ASP A 113 -0.61 4.81 13.56
CA ASP A 113 0.28 3.74 13.13
C ASP A 113 -0.19 3.24 11.77
N GLN A 114 0.73 3.22 10.81
CA GLN A 114 0.53 2.61 9.49
C GLN A 114 1.54 1.48 9.34
N SER A 115 1.06 0.24 9.28
CA SER A 115 1.91 -0.95 9.16
C SER A 115 1.55 -1.77 7.92
N ALA A 116 2.50 -1.85 6.99
CA ALA A 116 2.45 -2.74 5.83
C ALA A 116 3.18 -4.05 6.14
N GLN A 117 2.51 -5.18 5.92
CA GLN A 117 3.07 -6.52 6.02
C GLN A 117 3.19 -7.11 4.60
N LEU A 118 4.40 -7.54 4.25
CA LEU A 118 4.76 -7.92 2.89
C LEU A 118 5.00 -9.43 2.81
N LYS A 119 4.18 -10.12 2.02
CA LYS A 119 4.37 -11.54 1.76
C LYS A 119 5.48 -11.78 0.75
N ASN A 120 5.52 -10.97 -0.31
CA ASN A 120 6.46 -11.15 -1.43
C ASN A 120 7.58 -10.08 -1.47
N GLY A 121 7.63 -9.18 -0.49
CA GLY A 121 8.55 -8.03 -0.49
C GLY A 121 8.07 -6.90 -1.39
N MET A 122 8.95 -5.95 -1.69
CA MET A 122 8.70 -4.84 -2.61
C MET A 122 9.99 -4.47 -3.36
N THR A 123 9.85 -3.81 -4.49
CA THR A 123 10.98 -3.37 -5.32
C THR A 123 11.52 -2.00 -4.92
N GLU A 124 10.65 -1.15 -4.38
CA GLU A 124 10.98 0.21 -3.98
C GLU A 124 11.89 0.20 -2.74
N PRO A 125 12.84 1.14 -2.64
CA PRO A 125 13.64 1.29 -1.43
C PRO A 125 12.73 1.58 -0.22
N PRO A 126 12.79 0.78 0.85
CA PRO A 126 11.85 0.90 1.96
C PRO A 126 11.96 2.25 2.69
N GLU A 127 13.16 2.80 2.79
CA GLU A 127 13.42 4.13 3.36
C GLU A 127 12.73 5.23 2.53
N SER A 128 12.72 5.11 1.20
CA SER A 128 12.06 6.09 0.32
C SER A 128 10.54 6.09 0.51
N VAL A 129 9.93 4.90 0.67
CA VAL A 129 8.48 4.80 0.88
C VAL A 129 8.09 5.32 2.25
N LEU A 130 8.86 5.02 3.29
CA LEU A 130 8.58 5.51 4.64
C LEU A 130 8.87 7.02 4.79
N SER A 131 9.91 7.54 4.14
CA SER A 131 10.17 8.99 4.09
C SER A 131 9.07 9.75 3.36
N ALA A 132 8.55 9.23 2.25
CA ALA A 132 7.38 9.81 1.60
C ALA A 132 6.16 9.78 2.53
N ALA A 133 5.97 8.70 3.29
CA ALA A 133 4.86 8.58 4.25
C ALA A 133 4.99 9.56 5.42
N GLU A 134 6.22 9.80 5.90
CA GLU A 134 6.54 10.83 6.89
C GLU A 134 6.14 12.21 6.37
N ILE A 135 6.59 12.58 5.16
CA ILE A 135 6.27 13.87 4.54
C ILE A 135 4.75 14.01 4.34
N ALA A 136 4.06 12.96 3.94
CA ALA A 136 2.61 12.99 3.76
C ALA A 136 1.86 13.19 5.10
N ALA A 137 2.42 12.72 6.22
CA ALA A 137 1.80 12.84 7.54
C ALA A 137 2.11 14.18 8.24
N PHE A 138 3.33 14.72 8.05
CA PHE A 138 3.82 15.88 8.80
C PHE A 138 4.11 17.13 7.93
N GLY A 139 3.99 17.03 6.60
CA GLY A 139 4.33 18.09 5.65
C GLY A 139 5.79 18.00 5.16
N GLU A 140 6.21 19.00 4.37
CA GLU A 140 7.52 18.98 3.68
C GLU A 140 8.74 18.81 4.62
N GLY A 141 8.62 19.25 5.88
CA GLY A 141 9.67 19.12 6.89
C GLY A 141 9.73 17.75 7.59
N GLY A 142 8.72 16.89 7.41
CA GLY A 142 8.62 15.61 8.11
C GLY A 142 8.50 15.76 9.64
N CYS A 143 8.80 14.69 10.37
CA CYS A 143 8.86 14.67 11.83
C CYS A 143 10.31 14.61 12.36
N GLY A 144 11.29 14.80 11.47
CA GLY A 144 12.72 14.87 11.78
C GLY A 144 13.41 13.51 11.85
N ILE A 145 12.94 12.50 11.12
CA ILE A 145 13.61 11.18 11.12
C ILE A 145 15.01 11.28 10.53
N ASP A 146 16.04 10.83 11.27
CA ASP A 146 17.37 10.60 10.70
C ASP A 146 17.42 9.27 9.94
N TRP A 147 17.20 9.35 8.63
CA TRP A 147 17.22 8.20 7.72
C TRP A 147 18.61 7.56 7.52
N LYS A 148 19.69 8.13 8.07
CA LYS A 148 21.06 7.62 7.91
C LYS A 148 21.53 6.73 9.06
N SER A 149 20.91 6.86 10.23
CA SER A 149 21.40 6.26 11.48
C SER A 149 20.34 5.39 12.16
N PRO A 150 19.95 4.24 11.57
CA PRO A 150 19.00 3.35 12.24
C PRO A 150 19.59 2.68 13.47
N GLU A 151 18.78 2.55 14.51
CA GLU A 151 18.99 1.56 15.56
C GLU A 151 18.61 0.17 15.02
N SER A 152 19.49 -0.82 15.12
CA SER A 152 19.16 -2.20 14.77
C SER A 152 18.88 -3.04 16.00
N SER A 153 17.80 -3.81 16.00
CA SER A 153 17.52 -4.80 17.04
C SER A 153 17.01 -6.11 16.43
N ALA A 154 17.40 -7.22 17.04
CA ALA A 154 16.76 -8.51 16.76
C ALA A 154 15.33 -8.50 17.31
N SER A 155 14.39 -9.10 16.58
CA SER A 155 13.04 -9.29 17.10
C SER A 155 13.05 -10.28 18.27
N ALA A 156 12.41 -9.93 19.39
CA ALA A 156 12.36 -10.79 20.58
C ALA A 156 11.70 -12.15 20.30
N ASP A 157 10.61 -12.14 19.52
CA ASP A 157 9.83 -13.34 19.22
C ASP A 157 10.41 -14.15 18.06
N HIS A 158 11.20 -13.48 17.20
CA HIS A 158 11.81 -14.07 16.02
C HIS A 158 13.27 -13.63 15.91
N PRO A 159 14.21 -14.27 16.65
CA PRO A 159 15.59 -13.80 16.78
C PRO A 159 16.36 -13.70 15.45
N ALA A 160 15.91 -14.41 14.42
CA ALA A 160 16.48 -14.37 13.08
C ALA A 160 15.95 -13.20 12.23
N GLU A 161 14.93 -12.47 12.69
CA GLU A 161 14.44 -11.25 12.06
C GLU A 161 15.17 -10.02 12.62
N VAL A 162 15.51 -9.09 11.74
CA VAL A 162 16.15 -7.83 12.10
C VAL A 162 15.17 -6.69 11.88
N THR A 163 15.05 -5.82 12.88
CA THR A 163 14.29 -4.56 12.80
C THR A 163 15.26 -3.40 12.81
N TYR A 164 15.16 -2.54 11.80
CA TYR A 164 15.80 -1.23 11.78
C TYR A 164 14.79 -0.19 12.22
N ILE A 165 15.16 0.62 13.20
CA ILE A 165 14.33 1.64 13.83
C ILE A 165 14.95 3.00 13.53
N TYR A 166 14.18 3.88 12.91
CA TYR A 166 14.55 5.27 12.69
C TYR A 166 13.64 6.14 13.56
N ARG A 167 14.20 7.11 14.27
CA ARG A 167 13.47 7.97 15.21
C ARG A 167 13.50 9.40 14.71
N GLY A 168 12.35 10.06 14.82
CA GLY A 168 12.22 11.49 14.66
C GLY A 168 12.16 12.19 16.01
N GLU A 169 12.41 13.49 15.98
CA GLU A 169 12.42 14.35 17.18
C GLU A 169 11.01 14.85 17.56
N THR A 170 10.06 14.79 16.62
CA THR A 170 8.68 15.28 16.80
C THR A 170 7.72 14.14 17.09
N CYS A 171 6.81 14.32 18.07
CA CYS A 171 5.68 13.41 18.35
C CYS A 171 6.03 11.92 18.42
N ASN A 172 7.14 11.58 19.10
CA ASN A 172 7.62 10.20 19.21
C ASN A 172 7.60 9.44 17.86
N CYS A 173 7.86 10.17 16.77
CA CYS A 173 7.72 9.67 15.42
C CYS A 173 8.78 8.60 15.16
N GLN A 174 8.36 7.49 14.57
CA GLN A 174 9.23 6.35 14.37
C GLN A 174 8.89 5.63 13.07
N ALA A 175 9.92 5.33 12.28
CA ALA A 175 9.83 4.41 11.17
C ALA A 175 10.52 3.08 11.51
N ARG A 176 9.96 1.97 11.03
CA ARG A 176 10.53 0.63 11.23
C ARG A 176 10.57 -0.14 9.92
N ILE A 177 11.71 -0.78 9.67
CA ILE A 177 11.93 -1.68 8.54
C ILE A 177 12.25 -3.05 9.12
N ARG A 178 11.41 -4.05 8.85
CA ARG A 178 11.64 -5.43 9.30
C ARG A 178 12.08 -6.31 8.15
N ARG A 179 13.14 -7.08 8.36
CA ARG A 179 13.67 -8.06 7.41
C ARG A 179 13.68 -9.46 8.03
N ALA A 180 13.36 -10.45 7.22
CA ALA A 180 13.53 -11.85 7.56
C ALA A 180 15.02 -12.23 7.60
N ALA A 181 15.32 -13.44 8.10
CA ALA A 181 16.68 -13.98 8.20
C ALA A 181 17.47 -13.97 6.89
N ASN A 182 16.78 -14.12 5.75
CA ASN A 182 17.39 -14.07 4.42
C ASN A 182 17.49 -12.65 3.83
N GLY A 183 17.29 -11.60 4.65
CA GLY A 183 17.35 -10.19 4.23
C GLY A 183 16.10 -9.67 3.51
N ARG A 184 15.12 -10.54 3.20
CA ARG A 184 13.88 -10.15 2.53
C ARG A 184 13.07 -9.20 3.41
N LEU A 185 12.58 -8.12 2.83
CA LEU A 185 11.68 -7.19 3.52
C LEU A 185 10.33 -7.86 3.82
N ILE A 186 9.88 -7.76 5.07
CA ILE A 186 8.63 -8.37 5.55
C ILE A 186 7.66 -7.37 6.16
N ALA A 187 8.12 -6.21 6.64
CA ALA A 187 7.22 -5.16 7.08
C ALA A 187 7.84 -3.76 7.00
N LEU A 188 6.96 -2.78 6.82
CA LEU A 188 7.22 -1.35 6.97
C LEU A 188 6.22 -0.77 7.96
N THR A 189 6.67 0.05 8.90
CA THR A 189 5.79 0.76 9.82
C THR A 189 6.21 2.22 9.93
N LEU A 190 5.23 3.13 9.88
CA LEU A 190 5.37 4.51 10.33
C LEU A 190 4.40 4.73 11.49
N ARG A 191 4.90 5.23 12.61
CA ARG A 191 4.14 5.49 13.83
C ARG A 191 4.42 6.88 14.37
N SER A 192 3.42 7.50 14.95
CA SER A 192 3.53 8.74 15.72
C SER A 192 2.57 8.77 16.90
N ALA A 193 2.94 9.52 17.94
CA ALA A 193 2.12 9.81 19.11
C ALA A 193 2.54 11.16 19.71
N CYS A 194 1.64 12.13 19.63
CA CYS A 194 1.68 13.36 20.41
C CYS A 194 0.74 13.20 21.64
#